data_AF-A0A315T7L4-F1
#
_entry.id   AF-A0A315T7L4-F1
#
_cell.length_a   1.000
_cell.length_b   1.000
_cell.length_c   1.000
_cell.angle_alpha   90.00
_cell.angle_beta   90.00
_cell.angle_gamma   90.00
#
_symmetry.space_group_name_H-M   'P 1'
#
loop_
_entity.id
_entity.type
_entity.pdbx_description
1 polymer ?
#
loop_
_entity_poly.entity_id
_entity_poly.type
_entity_poly.pdbx_seq_one_letter_code
_entity_poly.pdbx_strand_id
1 'polypeptide(L)'
;MKKIFALALLMVALPAFAHPGHDGNPLQDGLLHPLTGLDHLLMLLGTGVLAALTRRNLALPLATLVSMFAGAVCGHLFGDVLGMESMIAVSVLVAAAAVLLPSRQLLLALAMPVFALFHGWAHGVEATPSAFWMFSAGFVTVSGLLLAVGFGVGCLLRRHSGLQKAFGGGMLAGAALVLAG
;
A
#
# COMPACT_ATOMS: atom_id res chain seq x y z
N MET A 1 24.52 -4.87 24.99
CA MET A 1 23.05 -4.99 24.88
C MET A 1 22.53 -4.74 23.46
N LYS A 2 22.89 -3.64 22.79
CA LYS A 2 22.43 -3.34 21.40
C LYS A 2 22.84 -4.39 20.34
N LYS A 3 24.06 -4.95 20.45
CA LYS A 3 24.57 -5.97 19.51
C LYS A 3 23.87 -7.34 19.64
N ILE A 4 23.40 -7.69 20.84
CA ILE A 4 22.69 -8.94 21.11
C ILE A 4 21.28 -8.86 20.55
N PHE A 5 20.66 -7.68 20.62
CA PHE A 5 19.33 -7.43 20.05
C PHE A 5 19.34 -7.48 18.51
N ALA A 6 20.38 -6.92 17.88
CA ALA A 6 20.57 -7.01 16.42
C ALA A 6 20.83 -8.45 15.95
N LEU A 7 21.58 -9.23 16.73
CA LEU A 7 21.81 -10.65 16.44
C LEU A 7 20.54 -11.49 16.64
N ALA A 8 19.69 -11.13 17.60
CA ALA A 8 18.39 -11.75 17.81
C ALA A 8 17.40 -11.41 16.68
N LEU A 9 17.40 -10.19 16.14
CA LEU A 9 16.60 -9.84 14.95
C LEU A 9 17.06 -10.61 13.70
N LEU A 10 18.37 -10.81 13.51
CA LEU A 10 18.89 -11.62 12.41
C LEU A 10 18.48 -13.10 12.50
N MET A 11 18.17 -13.60 13.70
CA MET A 11 17.65 -14.96 13.92
C MET A 11 16.13 -15.06 13.75
N VAL A 12 15.42 -13.92 13.70
CA VAL A 12 13.98 -13.84 13.39
C VAL A 12 13.74 -13.57 11.90
N ALA A 13 14.79 -13.23 11.14
CA ALA A 13 14.81 -13.35 9.68
C ALA A 13 14.75 -14.84 9.30
N LEU A 14 13.60 -15.47 9.58
CA LEU A 14 13.17 -16.64 8.84
C LEU A 14 13.26 -16.22 7.36
N PRO A 15 13.89 -17.02 6.48
CA PRO A 15 13.53 -16.91 5.08
C PRO A 15 12.01 -16.96 5.08
N ALA A 16 11.36 -15.99 4.44
CA ALA A 16 10.00 -16.22 4.01
C ALA A 16 10.09 -17.45 3.13
N PHE A 17 9.82 -18.63 3.71
CA PHE A 17 9.61 -19.89 3.02
C PHE A 17 8.26 -19.77 2.30
N ALA A 18 8.13 -18.76 1.44
CA ALA A 18 7.31 -18.91 0.26
C ALA A 18 8.16 -19.76 -0.67
N HIS A 19 8.01 -21.08 -0.58
CA HIS A 19 8.14 -21.87 -1.80
C HIS A 19 7.33 -21.12 -2.87
N PRO A 20 7.88 -20.78 -4.05
CA PRO A 20 7.05 -20.36 -5.16
C PRO A 20 6.03 -21.48 -5.32
N GLY A 21 4.78 -21.20 -4.97
CA GLY A 21 3.69 -22.15 -5.01
C GLY A 21 3.49 -22.51 -6.47
N HIS A 22 4.21 -23.54 -6.93
CA HIS A 22 4.11 -24.03 -8.30
C HIS A 22 2.76 -24.73 -8.56
N ASP A 23 1.82 -24.66 -7.61
CA ASP A 23 0.44 -25.16 -7.69
C ASP A 23 -0.61 -24.20 -7.06
N GLY A 24 -0.22 -22.95 -6.73
CA GLY A 24 -1.10 -21.97 -6.07
C GLY A 24 -2.13 -21.35 -7.03
N ASN A 25 -3.33 -21.04 -6.54
CA ASN A 25 -4.35 -20.33 -7.31
C ASN A 25 -3.95 -18.85 -7.45
N PRO A 26 -3.46 -18.38 -8.62
CA PRO A 26 -2.85 -17.05 -8.69
C PRO A 26 -3.85 -15.92 -8.43
N LEU A 27 -5.13 -16.17 -8.73
CA LEU A 27 -6.19 -15.23 -8.40
C LEU A 27 -6.32 -15.07 -6.88
N GLN A 28 -6.29 -16.18 -6.14
CA GLN A 28 -6.34 -16.16 -4.69
C GLN A 28 -5.13 -15.44 -4.09
N ASP A 29 -3.93 -15.70 -4.62
CA ASP A 29 -2.72 -15.02 -4.18
C ASP A 29 -2.83 -13.51 -4.42
N GLY A 30 -3.31 -13.10 -5.60
CA GLY A 30 -3.60 -11.70 -5.91
C GLY A 30 -4.63 -11.07 -4.98
N LEU A 31 -5.70 -11.80 -4.62
CA LEU A 31 -6.72 -11.32 -3.68
C LEU A 31 -6.16 -11.14 -2.26
N LEU A 32 -5.34 -12.09 -1.79
CA LEU A 32 -4.80 -12.05 -0.43
C LEU A 32 -3.66 -11.04 -0.29
N HIS A 33 -2.92 -10.79 -1.36
CA HIS A 33 -1.70 -9.99 -1.31
C HIS A 33 -1.90 -8.60 -0.65
N PRO A 34 -2.86 -7.75 -1.07
CA PRO A 34 -3.07 -6.44 -0.43
C PRO A 34 -3.54 -6.51 1.03
N LEU A 35 -4.06 -7.67 1.47
CA LEU A 35 -4.57 -7.86 2.83
C LEU A 35 -3.44 -8.29 3.78
N THR A 36 -2.41 -8.96 3.27
CA THR A 36 -1.27 -9.44 4.05
C THR A 36 -0.13 -8.42 4.10
N GLY A 37 0.00 -7.57 3.07
CA GLY A 37 0.97 -6.47 3.06
C GLY A 37 0.52 -5.28 3.90
N LEU A 38 1.21 -5.01 5.02
CA LEU A 38 0.88 -3.86 5.87
C LEU A 38 1.09 -2.52 5.15
N ASP A 39 2.10 -2.45 4.29
CA ASP A 39 2.39 -1.31 3.43
C ASP A 39 1.24 -0.99 2.46
N HIS A 40 0.69 -2.01 1.81
CA HIS A 40 -0.45 -1.93 0.91
C HIS A 40 -1.69 -1.47 1.65
N LEU A 41 -1.97 -2.12 2.77
CA LEU A 41 -3.14 -1.82 3.58
C LEU A 41 -3.14 -0.35 4.03
N LEU A 42 -2.01 0.14 4.54
CA LEU A 42 -1.86 1.52 4.97
C LEU A 42 -1.95 2.50 3.81
N MET A 43 -1.29 2.21 2.68
CA MET A 43 -1.30 3.08 1.51
C MET A 43 -2.70 3.19 0.90
N LEU A 44 -3.41 2.08 0.71
CA LEU A 44 -4.72 2.02 0.07
C LEU A 44 -5.82 2.58 0.97
N LEU A 45 -5.88 2.18 2.25
CA LEU A 45 -6.86 2.73 3.19
C LEU A 45 -6.62 4.23 3.40
N GLY A 46 -5.36 4.63 3.56
CA GLY A 46 -4.96 6.03 3.70
C GLY A 46 -5.36 6.88 2.52
N THR A 47 -5.11 6.40 1.31
CA THR A 47 -5.50 7.10 0.07
C THR A 47 -7.03 7.20 -0.06
N GLY A 48 -7.76 6.14 0.26
CA GLY A 48 -9.22 6.16 0.31
C GLY A 48 -9.74 7.22 1.30
N VAL A 49 -9.21 7.23 2.52
CA VAL A 49 -9.55 8.25 3.54
C VAL A 49 -9.26 9.65 3.02
N LEU A 50 -8.08 9.85 2.42
CA LEU A 50 -7.65 11.14 1.90
C LEU A 50 -8.53 11.65 0.75
N ALA A 51 -9.04 10.76 -0.10
CA ALA A 51 -10.01 11.10 -1.14
C ALA A 51 -11.31 11.68 -0.55
N ALA A 52 -11.76 11.14 0.59
CA ALA A 52 -12.90 11.67 1.32
C ALA A 52 -12.57 12.98 2.03
N LEU A 53 -11.39 13.15 2.61
CA LEU A 53 -11.00 14.38 3.32
C LEU A 53 -10.79 15.58 2.38
N THR A 54 -10.47 15.34 1.10
CA THR A 54 -10.17 16.38 0.11
C THR A 54 -11.37 16.79 -0.75
N ARG A 55 -11.56 16.14 -1.92
CA ARG A 55 -12.52 16.55 -2.96
C ARG A 55 -13.82 15.74 -2.95
N ARG A 56 -13.88 14.65 -2.16
CA ARG A 56 -15.06 13.78 -1.99
C ARG A 56 -15.58 13.18 -3.29
N ASN A 57 -14.68 12.94 -4.23
CA ASN A 57 -14.98 12.27 -5.48
C ASN A 57 -14.09 11.03 -5.63
N LEU A 58 -14.44 10.19 -6.58
CA LEU A 58 -13.72 8.95 -6.86
C LEU A 58 -12.49 9.17 -7.74
N ALA A 59 -12.13 10.42 -8.08
CA ALA A 59 -11.01 10.68 -8.98
C ALA A 59 -9.67 10.22 -8.37
N LEU A 60 -9.43 10.49 -7.09
CA LEU A 60 -8.20 10.03 -6.42
C LEU A 60 -8.14 8.50 -6.33
N PRO A 61 -9.15 7.78 -5.80
CA PRO A 61 -9.15 6.32 -5.79
C PRO A 61 -8.97 5.69 -7.16
N LEU A 62 -9.66 6.20 -8.19
CA LEU A 62 -9.54 5.70 -9.55
C LEU A 62 -8.14 5.97 -10.13
N ALA A 63 -7.59 7.16 -9.94
CA ALA A 63 -6.23 7.48 -10.37
C ALA A 63 -5.20 6.58 -9.68
N THR A 64 -5.33 6.35 -8.38
CA THR A 64 -4.49 5.43 -7.60
C THR A 64 -4.57 4.01 -8.14
N LEU A 65 -5.78 3.50 -8.40
CA LEU A 65 -5.97 2.14 -8.90
C LEU A 65 -5.40 1.96 -10.32
N VAL A 66 -5.64 2.94 -11.21
CA VAL A 66 -5.07 2.93 -12.57
C VAL A 66 -3.55 3.03 -12.54
N SER A 67 -3.00 3.93 -11.73
CA SER A 67 -1.55 4.06 -11.56
C SER A 67 -0.93 2.78 -11.00
N MET A 68 -1.60 2.12 -10.05
CA MET A 68 -1.11 0.87 -9.49
C MET A 68 -1.10 -0.26 -10.51
N PHE A 69 -2.16 -0.40 -11.30
CA PHE A 69 -2.19 -1.39 -12.37
C PHE A 69 -1.16 -1.10 -13.46
N ALA A 70 -1.00 0.18 -13.85
CA ALA A 70 0.03 0.60 -14.80
C ALA A 70 1.45 0.27 -14.27
N GLY A 71 1.69 0.53 -12.99
CA GLY A 71 2.90 0.13 -12.29
C GLY A 71 3.16 -1.38 -12.41
N ALA A 72 2.16 -2.21 -12.11
CA ALA A 72 2.29 -3.66 -12.21
C ALA A 72 2.64 -4.14 -13.62
N VAL A 73 2.02 -3.56 -14.64
CA VAL A 73 2.39 -3.86 -16.03
C VAL A 73 3.84 -3.43 -16.32
N CYS A 74 4.26 -2.25 -15.87
CA CYS A 74 5.64 -1.80 -16.04
C CYS A 74 6.65 -2.71 -15.33
N GLY A 75 6.41 -3.10 -14.08
CA GLY A 75 7.28 -4.01 -13.35
C GLY A 75 7.40 -5.37 -14.02
N HIS A 76 6.28 -5.91 -14.51
CA HIS A 76 6.27 -7.17 -15.27
C HIS A 76 7.09 -7.11 -16.56
N LEU A 77 7.10 -5.96 -17.24
CA LEU A 77 7.80 -5.80 -18.52
C LEU A 77 9.27 -5.40 -18.38
N PHE A 78 9.59 -4.59 -17.37
CA PHE A 78 10.89 -3.93 -17.26
C PHE A 78 11.75 -4.42 -16.08
N GLY A 79 11.19 -5.23 -15.18
CA GLY A 79 11.91 -5.72 -14.00
C GLY A 79 12.18 -4.64 -12.97
N ASP A 80 13.10 -4.90 -12.05
CA ASP A 80 13.39 -4.03 -10.91
C ASP A 80 13.96 -2.66 -11.29
N VAL A 81 13.65 -1.67 -10.44
CA VAL A 81 14.19 -0.31 -10.52
C VAL A 81 14.76 0.15 -9.18
N LEU A 82 15.82 0.95 -9.23
CA LEU A 82 16.48 1.48 -8.03
C LEU A 82 15.53 2.38 -7.23
N GLY A 83 15.46 2.14 -5.92
CA GLY A 83 14.68 2.98 -4.99
C GLY A 83 13.20 2.64 -4.88
N MET A 84 12.75 1.53 -5.47
CA MET A 84 11.37 1.05 -5.37
C MET A 84 10.91 0.86 -3.91
N GLU A 85 11.71 0.17 -3.09
CA GLU A 85 11.46 -0.03 -1.66
C GLU A 85 11.34 1.30 -0.91
N SER A 86 12.21 2.26 -1.21
CA SER A 86 12.16 3.61 -0.63
C SER A 86 10.87 4.34 -0.99
N MET A 87 10.39 4.20 -2.23
CA MET A 87 9.11 4.79 -2.65
C MET A 87 7.92 4.16 -1.93
N ILE A 88 7.95 2.83 -1.73
CA ILE A 88 6.94 2.11 -0.94
C ILE A 88 6.96 2.58 0.52
N ALA A 89 8.14 2.64 1.14
CA ALA A 89 8.34 3.12 2.50
C ALA A 89 7.86 4.57 2.70
N VAL A 90 8.18 5.47 1.77
CA VAL A 90 7.73 6.88 1.82
C VAL A 90 6.22 6.98 1.65
N SER A 91 5.60 6.13 0.83
CA SER A 91 4.16 6.19 0.57
C SER A 91 3.31 6.04 1.84
N VAL A 92 3.70 5.15 2.75
CA VAL A 92 2.95 4.89 3.99
C VAL A 92 3.09 6.04 4.96
N LEU A 93 4.27 6.68 5.01
CA LEU A 93 4.49 7.90 5.76
C LEU A 93 3.66 9.06 5.19
N VAL A 94 3.62 9.21 3.87
CA VAL A 94 2.82 10.23 3.19
C VAL A 94 1.33 10.03 3.47
N ALA A 95 0.84 8.79 3.39
CA ALA A 95 -0.55 8.46 3.69
C ALA A 95 -0.90 8.81 5.15
N ALA A 96 -0.06 8.44 6.12
CA ALA A 96 -0.27 8.77 7.54
C ALA A 96 -0.22 10.29 7.79
N ALA A 97 0.79 10.96 7.23
CA ALA A 97 0.95 12.42 7.34
C ALA A 97 -0.24 13.17 6.73
N ALA A 98 -0.79 12.69 5.61
CA ALA A 98 -1.93 13.32 4.96
C ALA A 98 -3.18 13.31 5.84
N VAL A 99 -3.42 12.24 6.60
CA VAL A 99 -4.54 12.20 7.56
C VAL A 99 -4.32 13.18 8.72
N LEU A 100 -3.07 13.34 9.18
CA LEU A 100 -2.72 14.16 10.34
C LEU A 100 -2.50 15.65 10.04
N LEU A 101 -2.29 16.03 8.78
CA LEU A 101 -1.96 17.40 8.36
C LEU A 101 -3.05 17.99 7.43
N PRO A 102 -4.17 18.53 7.98
CA PRO A 102 -5.26 19.07 7.17
C PRO A 102 -4.84 20.10 6.12
N SER A 103 -3.88 20.97 6.44
CA SER A 103 -3.37 22.00 5.54
C SER A 103 -2.57 21.46 4.34
N ARG A 104 -2.14 20.20 4.38
CA ARG A 104 -1.33 19.55 3.33
C ARG A 104 -2.08 18.45 2.58
N GLN A 105 -3.32 18.15 2.96
CA GLN A 105 -4.09 17.03 2.42
C GLN A 105 -4.17 17.01 0.90
N LEU A 106 -4.48 18.15 0.26
CA LEU A 106 -4.60 18.20 -1.19
C LEU A 106 -3.27 17.89 -1.89
N LEU A 107 -2.16 18.45 -1.40
CA LEU A 107 -0.84 18.21 -1.96
C LEU A 107 -0.44 16.74 -1.84
N LEU A 108 -0.61 16.16 -0.64
CA LEU A 108 -0.26 14.77 -0.38
C LEU A 108 -1.19 13.80 -1.13
N ALA A 109 -2.45 14.18 -1.35
CA ALA A 109 -3.39 13.42 -2.18
C ALA A 109 -2.91 13.29 -3.63
N LEU A 110 -2.42 14.39 -4.21
CA LEU A 110 -1.91 14.40 -5.58
C LEU A 110 -0.63 13.56 -5.74
N ALA A 111 0.10 13.29 -4.66
CA ALA A 111 1.27 12.42 -4.68
C ALA A 111 0.92 10.92 -4.64
N MET A 112 -0.25 10.53 -4.09
CA MET A 112 -0.58 9.12 -3.89
C MET A 112 -0.58 8.27 -5.17
N PRO A 113 -1.07 8.73 -6.34
CA PRO A 113 -0.99 7.94 -7.57
C PRO A 113 0.44 7.61 -7.99
N VAL A 114 1.40 8.51 -7.74
CA VAL A 114 2.83 8.26 -8.03
C VAL A 114 3.34 7.12 -7.15
N PHE A 115 3.05 7.14 -5.85
CA PHE A 115 3.44 6.06 -4.96
C PHE A 115 2.76 4.74 -5.29
N ALA A 116 1.49 4.79 -5.66
CA ALA A 116 0.74 3.61 -6.09
C ALA A 116 1.33 2.97 -7.34
N LEU A 117 1.89 3.76 -8.26
CA LEU A 117 2.64 3.22 -9.40
C LEU A 117 3.83 2.38 -8.94
N PHE A 118 4.62 2.83 -7.95
CA PHE A 118 5.77 2.06 -7.45
C PHE A 118 5.37 0.84 -6.63
N HIS A 119 4.27 0.91 -5.87
CA HIS A 119 3.67 -0.28 -5.24
C HIS A 119 3.26 -1.31 -6.29
N GLY A 120 2.55 -0.88 -7.32
CA GLY A 120 2.17 -1.72 -8.44
C GLY A 120 3.39 -2.33 -9.13
N TRP A 121 4.44 -1.52 -9.37
CA TRP A 121 5.67 -1.97 -10.00
C TRP A 121 6.30 -3.15 -9.26
N ALA A 122 6.42 -3.07 -7.93
CA ALA A 122 6.95 -4.18 -7.13
C ALA A 122 6.16 -5.48 -7.36
N HIS A 123 4.82 -5.41 -7.35
CA HIS A 123 3.98 -6.57 -7.67
C HIS A 123 4.16 -7.10 -9.07
N GLY A 124 4.37 -6.20 -10.03
CA GLY A 124 4.67 -6.58 -11.40
C GLY A 124 5.93 -7.44 -11.50
N VAL A 125 6.96 -7.08 -10.73
CA VAL A 125 8.22 -7.82 -10.67
C VAL A 125 8.07 -9.15 -9.91
N GLU A 126 7.36 -9.15 -8.79
CA GLU A 126 7.16 -10.34 -7.95
C GLU A 126 6.24 -11.39 -8.60
N ALA A 127 5.30 -10.95 -9.44
CA ALA A 127 4.34 -11.83 -10.07
C ALA A 127 5.03 -12.81 -11.04
N THR A 128 4.71 -14.09 -10.90
CA THR A 128 5.16 -15.11 -11.86
C THR A 128 4.66 -14.75 -13.27
N PRO A 129 5.52 -14.70 -14.31
CA PRO A 129 5.14 -14.18 -15.62
C PRO A 129 3.93 -14.89 -16.26
N SER A 130 3.80 -16.21 -16.11
CA SER A 130 2.68 -16.98 -16.64
C SER A 130 1.35 -16.75 -15.88
N ALA A 131 1.40 -16.21 -14.67
CA ALA A 131 0.26 -16.00 -13.79
C ALA A 131 -0.12 -14.51 -13.61
N PHE A 132 0.68 -13.60 -14.17
CA PHE A 132 0.60 -12.15 -13.97
C PHE A 132 -0.82 -11.59 -14.09
N TRP A 133 -1.57 -11.95 -15.14
CA TRP A 133 -2.91 -11.41 -15.39
C TRP A 133 -3.92 -11.85 -14.33
N MET A 134 -3.86 -13.11 -13.92
CA MET A 134 -4.80 -13.69 -12.97
C MET A 134 -4.50 -13.20 -11.54
N PHE A 135 -3.22 -13.09 -11.19
CA PHE A 135 -2.76 -12.40 -9.98
C PHE A 135 -3.21 -10.92 -9.96
N SER A 136 -2.93 -10.18 -11.04
CA SER A 136 -3.28 -8.76 -11.14
C SER A 136 -4.78 -8.52 -11.05
N ALA A 137 -5.61 -9.42 -11.59
CA ALA A 137 -7.06 -9.31 -11.46
C ALA A 137 -7.52 -9.36 -9.99
N GLY A 138 -6.97 -10.28 -9.19
CA GLY A 138 -7.26 -10.37 -7.75
C GLY A 138 -6.74 -9.14 -6.99
N PHE A 139 -5.49 -8.79 -7.24
CA PHE A 139 -4.80 -7.65 -6.64
C PHE A 139 -5.53 -6.32 -6.88
N VAL A 140 -5.88 -6.02 -8.13
CA VAL A 140 -6.63 -4.80 -8.49
C VAL A 140 -8.02 -4.80 -7.85
N THR A 141 -8.70 -5.95 -7.81
CA THR A 141 -10.04 -6.06 -7.22
C THR A 141 -10.01 -5.69 -5.73
N VAL A 142 -9.14 -6.32 -4.95
CA VAL A 142 -9.05 -6.07 -3.50
C VAL A 142 -8.51 -4.68 -3.22
N SER A 143 -7.60 -4.17 -4.06
CA SER A 143 -7.12 -2.80 -3.94
C SER A 143 -8.22 -1.76 -4.15
N GLY A 144 -9.09 -1.98 -5.13
CA GLY A 144 -10.29 -1.16 -5.34
C GLY A 144 -11.23 -1.20 -4.14
N LEU A 145 -11.43 -2.38 -3.54
CA LEU A 145 -12.24 -2.54 -2.33
C LEU A 145 -11.63 -1.81 -1.13
N LEU A 146 -10.32 -1.91 -0.90
CA LEU A 146 -9.63 -1.21 0.18
C LEU A 146 -9.71 0.31 0.00
N LEU A 147 -9.56 0.82 -1.22
CA LEU A 147 -9.76 2.25 -1.52
C LEU A 147 -11.19 2.71 -1.22
N ALA A 148 -12.19 1.90 -1.58
CA ALA A 148 -13.60 2.18 -1.29
C ALA A 148 -13.90 2.16 0.22
N VAL A 149 -13.38 1.16 0.95
CA VAL A 149 -13.49 1.07 2.40
C VAL A 149 -12.83 2.29 3.06
N GLY A 150 -11.60 2.62 2.66
CA GLY A 150 -10.91 3.82 3.13
C GLY A 150 -11.73 5.10 2.87
N PHE A 151 -12.34 5.22 1.69
CA PHE A 151 -13.22 6.36 1.39
C PHE A 151 -14.46 6.43 2.30
N GLY A 152 -15.09 5.28 2.58
CA GLY A 152 -16.18 5.17 3.54
C GLY A 152 -15.76 5.61 4.94
N VAL A 153 -14.63 5.09 5.42
CA VAL A 153 -14.03 5.48 6.71
C VAL A 153 -13.73 6.98 6.74
N GLY A 154 -13.09 7.52 5.71
CA GLY A 154 -12.78 8.96 5.65
C GLY A 154 -14.02 9.85 5.65
N CYS A 155 -15.13 9.36 5.10
CA CYS A 155 -16.40 10.07 5.18
C CYS A 155 -16.94 10.20 6.61
N LEU A 156 -16.71 9.18 7.45
CA LEU A 156 -17.02 9.20 8.87
C LEU A 156 -16.03 10.07 9.66
N LEU A 157 -14.72 9.88 9.44
CA LEU A 157 -13.64 10.58 10.18
C LEU A 157 -13.72 12.10 10.03
N ARG A 158 -14.12 12.60 8.86
CA ARG A 158 -14.29 14.04 8.59
C ARG A 158 -15.23 14.74 9.58
N ARG A 159 -16.19 14.01 10.15
CA ARG A 159 -17.16 14.56 11.12
C ARG A 159 -16.60 14.57 12.55
N HIS A 160 -15.49 13.88 12.80
CA HIS A 160 -14.95 13.61 14.12
C HIS A 160 -13.43 13.79 14.15
N SER A 161 -12.98 15.01 14.42
CA SER A 161 -11.54 15.36 14.43
C SER A 161 -10.69 14.51 15.39
N GLY A 162 -11.25 14.08 16.52
CA GLY A 162 -10.59 13.16 17.45
C GLY A 162 -10.35 11.78 16.84
N LEU A 163 -11.35 11.21 16.17
CA LEU A 163 -11.20 9.93 15.47
C LEU A 163 -10.24 10.04 14.30
N GLN A 164 -10.25 11.15 13.56
CA GLN A 164 -9.30 11.38 12.47
C GLN A 164 -7.85 11.38 13.00
N LYS A 165 -7.59 12.04 14.13
CA LYS A 165 -6.26 12.04 14.76
C LYS A 165 -5.86 10.65 15.25
N ALA A 166 -6.78 9.92 15.88
CA ALA A 166 -6.53 8.55 16.34
C ALA A 166 -6.21 7.62 15.15
N PHE A 167 -6.97 7.70 14.07
CA PHE A 167 -6.75 6.93 12.85
C PHE A 167 -5.40 7.27 12.20
N GLY A 168 -5.09 8.56 12.02
CA GLY A 168 -3.82 9.00 11.48
C GLY A 168 -2.62 8.60 12.36
N GLY A 169 -2.78 8.64 13.68
CA GLY A 169 -1.77 8.15 14.64
C GLY A 169 -1.55 6.64 14.53
N GLY A 170 -2.62 5.87 14.38
CA GLY A 170 -2.55 4.43 14.11
C GLY A 170 -1.84 4.12 12.79
N MET A 171 -2.13 4.89 11.73
CA MET A 171 -1.41 4.77 10.46
C MET A 171 0.07 5.07 10.61
N LEU A 172 0.43 6.11 11.37
CA LEU A 172 1.83 6.47 11.59
C LEU A 172 2.58 5.39 12.37
N ALA A 173 1.93 4.79 13.38
CA ALA A 173 2.48 3.64 14.10
C ALA A 173 2.66 2.42 13.17
N GLY A 174 1.68 2.14 12.30
CA GLY A 174 1.80 1.10 11.28
C GLY A 174 2.95 1.38 10.30
N ALA A 175 3.11 2.62 9.85
CA ALA A 175 4.22 3.02 8.99
C ALA A 175 5.57 2.83 9.69
N ALA A 176 5.66 3.13 10.98
CA ALA A 176 6.86 2.88 11.76
C ALA A 176 7.19 1.38 11.89
N LEU A 177 6.17 0.50 11.96
CA LEU A 177 6.38 -0.95 11.92
C LEU A 177 6.90 -1.41 10.56
N VAL A 178 6.31 -0.94 9.46
CA VAL A 178 6.79 -1.24 8.10
C VAL A 178 8.25 -0.84 7.93
N LEU A 179 8.65 0.31 8.46
CA LEU A 179 10.04 0.81 8.37
C LEU A 179 11.02 0.07 9.30
N ALA A 180 10.54 -0.63 10.32
CA ALA A 180 11.38 -1.35 11.27
C ALA A 180 11.78 -2.75 10.78
N GLY A 181 11.05 -3.31 9.81
CA GLY A 181 11.15 -4.72 9.40
C GLY A 181 10.60 -5.66 10.45
#